data_AF-A0A9W8V9I9-F1
#
_entry.id   AF-A0A9W8V9I9-F1
#
_cell.length_a   1.000
_cell.length_b   1.000
_cell.length_c   1.000
_cell.angle_alpha   90.00
_cell.angle_beta   90.00
_cell.angle_gamma   90.00
#
_symmetry.space_group_name_H-M   'P 1'
#
loop_
_entity.id
_entity.type
_entity.pdbx_description
1 polymer ?
#
loop_
_entity_poly.entity_id
_entity_poly.type
_entity_poly.pdbx_seq_one_letter_code
_entity_poly.pdbx_strand_id
1 'polypeptide(L)'
;MSPTESGPVIESPRQSPALEDVDVLPTLGVTEIQRLLEIFDEEVQSIYPFIDVKELSDKVPSILQSSSPCEPQTGNSLKDVQMVKLAVASSVAIEAQGQNNISKRLIDDVEPVICRVSGEAFIDLQELQLMIMLSIYWFHCGEELLAWRSIGMAGRETLEVGLHRRASLLENFKDASERDLAMRCFWCVYILDRRWSYGTSLSFGISDRDIDPQLPEPVRKSYEVRKNNVDGLLTAAF
;
A
#
# COMPACT_ATOMS: atom_id res chain seq x y z
N MET A 1 43.86 42.58 -38.63
CA MET A 1 43.61 42.33 -37.19
C MET A 1 42.11 42.47 -37.00
N SER A 2 41.39 41.35 -36.93
CA SER A 2 39.93 41.31 -36.78
C SER A 2 39.56 41.22 -35.30
N PRO A 3 38.45 41.82 -34.83
CA PRO A 3 38.07 41.81 -33.42
C PRO A 3 37.39 40.48 -33.05
N THR A 4 37.69 39.99 -31.85
CA THR A 4 37.12 38.77 -31.26
C THR A 4 35.76 39.10 -30.65
N GLU A 5 34.67 38.58 -31.21
CA GLU A 5 33.33 38.66 -30.63
C GLU A 5 33.26 37.81 -29.35
N SER A 6 32.86 38.45 -28.25
CA SER A 6 32.56 37.80 -26.97
C SER A 6 31.10 37.36 -27.00
N GLY A 7 30.84 36.05 -27.06
CA GLY A 7 29.49 35.51 -26.96
C GLY A 7 28.86 35.76 -25.58
N PRO A 8 27.52 35.78 -25.47
CA PRO A 8 26.83 36.05 -24.21
C PRO A 8 27.01 34.90 -23.23
N VAL A 9 27.35 35.24 -21.99
CA VAL A 9 27.38 34.31 -20.85
C VAL A 9 25.93 33.94 -20.51
N ILE A 10 25.57 32.68 -20.73
CA ILE A 10 24.29 32.12 -20.29
C ILE A 10 24.40 31.90 -18.78
N GLU A 11 23.82 32.81 -17.99
CA GLU A 11 23.62 32.59 -16.56
C GLU A 11 22.62 31.43 -16.38
N SER A 12 23.10 30.33 -15.79
CA SER A 12 22.23 29.22 -15.38
C SER A 12 21.25 29.69 -14.29
N PRO A 13 19.98 29.26 -14.30
CA PRO A 13 19.02 29.64 -13.28
C PRO A 13 19.53 29.19 -11.91
N ARG A 14 19.52 30.11 -10.94
CA ARG A 14 19.82 29.84 -9.53
C ARG A 14 18.97 28.67 -9.07
N GLN A 15 19.60 27.55 -8.73
CA GLN A 15 18.97 26.46 -8.03
C GLN A 15 18.34 27.04 -6.76
N SER A 16 17.02 26.93 -6.66
CA SER A 16 16.31 27.18 -5.40
C SER A 16 16.90 26.24 -4.35
N PRO A 17 17.11 26.67 -3.09
CA PRO A 17 17.58 25.78 -2.06
C PRO A 17 16.56 24.65 -1.91
N ALA A 18 17.02 23.40 -2.01
CA ALA A 18 16.21 22.23 -1.70
C ALA A 18 15.62 22.44 -0.30
N LEU A 19 14.30 22.54 -0.20
CA LEU A 19 13.61 22.47 1.09
C LEU A 19 14.12 21.19 1.75
N GLU A 20 14.69 21.30 2.94
CA GLU A 20 15.13 20.13 3.70
C GLU A 20 13.99 19.11 3.72
N ASP A 21 14.31 17.87 3.34
CA ASP A 21 13.37 16.76 3.21
C ASP A 21 13.00 16.28 4.62
N VAL A 22 12.17 17.08 5.29
CA VAL A 22 11.69 16.78 6.63
C VAL A 22 10.67 15.65 6.52
N ASP A 23 11.01 14.50 7.10
CA ASP A 23 10.09 13.36 7.22
C ASP A 23 8.77 13.83 7.85
N VAL A 24 7.68 13.69 7.10
CA VAL A 24 6.37 14.20 7.49
C VAL A 24 5.77 13.36 8.61
N LEU A 25 6.10 12.06 8.66
CA LEU A 25 5.44 11.13 9.57
C LEU A 25 5.61 11.53 11.06
N PRO A 26 6.82 11.84 11.58
CA PRO A 26 6.98 12.28 12.96
C PRO A 26 6.26 13.58 13.30
N THR A 27 6.00 14.46 12.32
CA THR A 27 5.36 15.76 12.56
C THR A 27 3.89 15.65 12.94
N LEU A 28 3.23 14.53 12.60
CA LEU A 28 1.83 14.27 12.93
C LEU A 28 1.65 13.88 14.41
N GLY A 29 2.67 13.27 15.01
CA GLY A 29 2.64 12.75 16.38
C GLY A 29 1.87 11.43 16.53
N VAL A 30 2.16 10.70 17.61
CA VAL A 30 1.65 9.33 17.85
C VAL A 30 0.12 9.28 17.86
N THR A 31 -0.52 10.24 18.54
CA THR A 31 -1.99 10.25 18.72
C THR A 31 -2.72 10.43 17.40
N GLU A 32 -2.24 11.31 16.52
CA GLU A 32 -2.86 11.52 15.22
C GLU A 32 -2.61 10.33 14.28
N ILE A 33 -1.42 9.74 14.31
CA ILE A 33 -1.13 8.52 13.54
C ILE A 33 -2.07 7.38 13.97
N GLN A 34 -2.27 7.18 15.28
CA GLN A 34 -3.17 6.14 15.78
C GLN A 34 -4.62 6.38 15.34
N ARG A 35 -5.12 7.61 15.42
CA ARG A 35 -6.45 7.99 14.92
C ARG A 35 -6.59 7.71 13.42
N LEU A 36 -5.55 8.02 12.63
CA LEU A 36 -5.55 7.74 11.19
C LEU A 36 -5.49 6.23 10.92
N LEU A 37 -4.79 5.43 11.72
CA LEU A 37 -4.81 3.97 11.60
C LEU A 37 -6.19 3.38 11.92
N GLU A 38 -6.98 3.98 12.82
CA GLU A 38 -8.38 3.58 13.05
C GLU A 38 -9.23 3.79 11.79
N ILE A 39 -9.06 4.93 11.09
CA ILE A 39 -9.73 5.17 9.80
C ILE A 39 -9.29 4.14 8.76
N PHE A 40 -8.00 3.84 8.68
CA PHE A 40 -7.51 2.79 7.78
C PHE A 40 -8.14 1.43 8.11
N ASP A 41 -8.28 1.10 9.40
CA ASP A 41 -8.92 -0.13 9.83
C ASP A 41 -10.38 -0.21 9.37
N GLU A 42 -11.12 0.87 9.60
CA GLU A 42 -12.55 0.97 9.29
C GLU A 42 -12.85 1.00 7.79
N GLU A 43 -12.11 1.80 7.01
CA GLU A 43 -12.42 2.07 5.60
C GLU A 43 -11.72 1.12 4.63
N VAL A 44 -10.56 0.56 5.01
CA VAL A 44 -9.74 -0.28 4.12
C VAL A 44 -9.69 -1.72 4.62
N GLN A 45 -9.13 -1.94 5.80
CA GLN A 45 -8.85 -3.28 6.29
C GLN A 45 -10.12 -4.09 6.59
N SER A 46 -11.20 -3.45 7.04
CA SER A 46 -12.48 -4.10 7.29
C SER A 46 -13.08 -4.73 6.02
N ILE A 47 -12.79 -4.12 4.86
CA ILE A 47 -13.23 -4.56 3.53
C ILE A 47 -12.22 -5.54 2.92
N TYR A 48 -10.94 -5.21 3.02
CA TYR A 48 -9.83 -5.96 2.44
C TYR A 48 -8.87 -6.39 3.55
N PRO A 49 -9.08 -7.55 4.18
CA PRO A 49 -8.34 -7.94 5.37
C PRO A 49 -6.95 -8.49 5.01
N PHE A 50 -6.05 -7.68 4.46
CA PHE A 50 -4.71 -8.13 4.00
C PHE A 50 -3.58 -7.74 4.97
N ILE A 51 -3.82 -6.96 6.03
CA ILE A 51 -2.80 -6.57 7.02
C ILE A 51 -3.31 -6.78 8.46
N ASP A 52 -2.46 -6.69 9.48
CA ASP A 52 -2.90 -6.56 10.89
C ASP A 52 -2.64 -5.12 11.35
N VAL A 53 -3.69 -4.29 11.35
CA VAL A 53 -3.58 -2.87 11.70
C VAL A 53 -3.25 -2.70 13.18
N LYS A 54 -3.65 -3.64 14.04
CA LYS A 54 -3.32 -3.59 15.46
C LYS A 54 -1.82 -3.80 15.66
N GLU A 55 -1.25 -4.83 15.03
CA GLU A 55 0.20 -5.05 15.06
C GLU A 55 0.97 -3.84 14.51
N LEU A 56 0.47 -3.23 13.43
CA LEU A 56 1.07 -2.02 12.87
C LEU A 56 1.00 -0.82 13.83
N SER A 57 -0.14 -0.63 14.49
CA SER A 57 -0.37 0.43 15.49
C SER A 57 0.54 0.27 16.71
N ASP A 58 0.75 -0.96 17.19
CA ASP A 58 1.63 -1.25 18.32
C ASP A 58 3.11 -0.88 18.02
N LYS A 59 3.52 -0.89 16.75
CA LYS A 59 4.87 -0.50 16.32
C LYS A 59 5.05 1.03 16.24
N VAL A 60 3.99 1.83 16.09
CA VAL A 60 4.07 3.29 15.87
C VAL A 60 4.95 4.03 16.88
N PRO A 61 4.82 3.83 18.22
CA PRO A 61 5.64 4.56 19.19
C PRO A 61 7.15 4.34 18.96
N SER A 62 7.53 3.10 18.67
CA SER A 62 8.93 2.73 18.42
C SER A 62 9.45 3.25 17.07
N ILE A 63 8.60 3.30 16.04
CA ILE A 63 8.93 3.88 14.74
C ILE A 63 9.27 5.37 14.90
N LEU A 64 8.43 6.13 15.61
CA LEU A 64 8.68 7.57 15.80
C LEU A 64 9.89 7.87 16.70
N GLN A 65 10.20 6.98 17.66
CA GLN A 65 11.41 7.10 18.49
C GLN A 65 12.69 6.83 17.69
N SER A 66 12.66 5.87 16.76
CA SER A 66 13.82 5.54 15.92
C SER A 66 14.22 6.63 14.92
N SER A 67 13.33 7.58 14.62
CA SER A 67 13.64 8.81 13.88
C SER A 67 14.47 9.80 14.70
N SER A 68 14.66 9.57 16.01
CA SER A 68 15.52 10.38 16.88
C SER A 68 16.92 9.75 17.01
N PRO A 69 18.01 10.51 16.87
CA PRO A 69 19.38 9.98 16.74
C PRO A 69 19.98 9.31 18.00
N CYS A 70 19.23 9.14 19.09
CA CYS A 70 19.80 8.85 20.41
C CYS A 70 19.55 7.43 20.95
N GLU A 71 18.77 6.58 20.27
CA GLU A 71 18.40 5.26 20.80
C GLU A 71 18.75 4.08 19.87
N PRO A 72 19.12 2.92 20.43
CA PRO A 72 19.44 1.72 19.66
C PRO A 72 18.24 1.29 18.81
N GLN A 73 18.52 0.91 17.55
CA GLN A 73 17.51 0.56 16.55
C GLN A 73 16.58 -0.54 17.08
N THR A 74 15.39 -0.16 17.52
CA THR A 74 14.26 -1.07 17.76
C THR A 74 14.02 -1.88 16.50
N GLY A 75 13.75 -3.18 16.63
CA GLY A 75 13.69 -4.17 15.55
C GLY A 75 12.55 -4.01 14.54
N ASN A 76 12.20 -2.78 14.16
CA ASN A 76 11.25 -2.45 13.13
C ASN A 76 11.93 -2.54 11.76
N SER A 77 11.27 -3.21 10.82
CA SER A 77 11.70 -3.26 9.43
C SER A 77 11.43 -1.92 8.75
N LEU A 78 12.24 -1.59 7.73
CA LEU A 78 11.95 -0.49 6.81
C LEU A 78 10.53 -0.62 6.21
N LYS A 79 10.05 -1.86 6.01
CA LYS A 79 8.71 -2.14 5.51
C LYS A 79 7.62 -1.77 6.52
N ASP A 80 7.86 -1.92 7.83
CA ASP A 80 6.91 -1.49 8.86
C ASP A 80 6.71 0.04 8.79
N VAL A 81 7.80 0.80 8.62
CA VAL A 81 7.73 2.27 8.45
C VAL A 81 6.94 2.63 7.19
N GLN A 82 7.21 1.94 6.08
CA GLN A 82 6.50 2.16 4.81
C GLN A 82 5.00 1.84 4.91
N MET A 83 4.62 0.77 5.61
CA MET A 83 3.22 0.42 5.85
C MET A 83 2.53 1.50 6.66
N VAL A 84 3.16 2.02 7.73
CA VAL A 84 2.59 3.14 8.49
C VAL A 84 2.41 4.37 7.59
N LYS A 85 3.42 4.74 6.80
CA LYS A 85 3.32 5.88 5.87
C LYS A 85 2.17 5.71 4.87
N LEU A 86 2.01 4.54 4.28
CA LEU A 86 0.92 4.23 3.34
C LEU A 86 -0.46 4.22 4.00
N ALA A 87 -0.59 3.64 5.19
CA ALA A 87 -1.86 3.61 5.91
C ALA A 87 -2.30 5.02 6.32
N VAL A 88 -1.36 5.83 6.83
CA VAL A 88 -1.59 7.24 7.16
C VAL A 88 -1.94 8.04 5.90
N ALA A 89 -1.18 7.89 4.81
CA ALA A 89 -1.44 8.59 3.55
C ALA A 89 -2.82 8.25 2.97
N SER A 90 -3.22 6.97 3.02
CA SER A 90 -4.55 6.52 2.58
C SER A 90 -5.65 7.16 3.42
N SER A 91 -5.52 7.16 4.74
CA SER A 91 -6.50 7.74 5.66
C SER A 91 -6.65 9.25 5.48
N VAL A 92 -5.52 9.95 5.34
CA VAL A 92 -5.51 11.39 5.02
C VAL A 92 -6.19 11.67 3.68
N ALA A 93 -5.96 10.83 2.66
CA ALA A 93 -6.61 10.97 1.37
C ALA A 93 -8.12 10.69 1.42
N ILE A 94 -8.54 9.71 2.23
CA ILE A 94 -9.96 9.41 2.47
C ILE A 94 -10.67 10.61 3.11
N GLU A 95 -10.11 11.17 4.19
CA GLU A 95 -10.70 12.33 4.87
C GLU A 95 -10.76 13.56 3.96
N ALA A 96 -9.71 13.77 3.16
CA ALA A 96 -9.62 14.89 2.22
C ALA A 96 -10.41 14.67 0.92
N GLN A 97 -10.95 13.47 0.69
CA GLN A 97 -11.55 13.04 -0.59
C GLN A 97 -10.61 13.24 -1.78
N GLY A 98 -9.33 12.94 -1.60
CA GLY A 98 -8.29 13.08 -2.63
C GLY A 98 -6.89 13.28 -2.05
N GLN A 99 -5.89 13.36 -2.94
CA GLN A 99 -4.51 13.61 -2.53
C GLN A 99 -4.32 15.02 -1.95
N ASN A 100 -3.55 15.13 -0.87
CA ASN A 100 -3.08 16.42 -0.36
C ASN A 100 -1.56 16.42 -0.14
N ASN A 101 -1.00 17.55 0.32
CA ASN A 101 0.45 17.70 0.47
C ASN A 101 1.07 16.72 1.48
N ILE A 102 0.33 16.33 2.52
CA ILE A 102 0.80 15.38 3.54
C ILE A 102 0.85 13.98 2.94
N SER A 103 -0.27 13.52 2.36
CA SER A 103 -0.36 12.18 1.77
C SER A 103 0.62 12.02 0.61
N LYS A 104 0.76 13.06 -0.22
CA LYS A 104 1.72 13.07 -1.34
C LYS A 104 3.15 12.86 -0.87
N ARG A 105 3.61 13.64 0.11
CA ARG A 105 5.00 13.53 0.64
C ARG A 105 5.26 12.15 1.24
N LEU A 106 4.33 11.63 2.03
CA LEU A 106 4.45 10.28 2.60
C LEU A 106 4.61 9.20 1.51
N ILE A 107 4.00 9.40 0.34
CA ILE A 107 4.03 8.44 -0.78
C ILE A 107 5.24 8.65 -1.66
N ASP A 108 5.66 9.89 -1.91
CA ASP A 108 6.90 10.21 -2.62
C ASP A 108 8.12 9.55 -1.94
N ASP A 109 8.10 9.40 -0.61
CA ASP A 109 9.12 8.68 0.17
C ASP A 109 9.12 7.16 -0.04
N VAL A 110 7.96 6.58 -0.37
CA VAL A 110 7.69 5.15 -0.27
C VAL A 110 7.59 4.48 -1.65
N GLU A 111 6.90 5.11 -2.60
CA GLU A 111 6.65 4.58 -3.95
C GLU A 111 7.94 4.18 -4.69
N PRO A 112 9.03 4.97 -4.70
CA PRO A 112 10.25 4.59 -5.40
C PRO A 112 10.91 3.33 -4.85
N VAL A 113 10.66 3.00 -3.58
CA VAL A 113 11.21 1.81 -2.94
C VAL A 113 10.39 0.58 -3.27
N ILE A 114 9.07 0.70 -3.22
CA ILE A 114 8.13 -0.38 -3.52
C ILE A 114 8.22 -0.80 -4.99
N CYS A 115 8.32 0.17 -5.91
CA CYS A 115 8.38 -0.11 -7.35
C CYS A 115 9.72 -0.66 -7.83
N ARG A 116 10.70 -0.90 -6.94
CA ARG A 116 11.94 -1.59 -7.31
C ARG A 116 11.64 -3.06 -7.54
N VAL A 117 11.92 -3.54 -8.75
CA VAL A 117 11.82 -4.96 -9.09
C VAL A 117 12.72 -5.75 -8.16
N SER A 118 12.13 -6.59 -7.31
CA SER A 118 12.89 -7.58 -6.55
C SER A 118 13.47 -8.60 -7.53
N GLY A 119 14.79 -8.83 -7.45
CA GLY A 119 15.48 -9.76 -8.34
C GLY A 119 15.31 -11.23 -7.94
N GLU A 120 14.55 -11.50 -6.89
CA GLU A 120 14.45 -12.83 -6.27
C GLU A 120 13.05 -13.42 -6.50
N ALA A 121 12.99 -14.68 -6.94
CA ALA A 121 11.74 -15.38 -7.24
C ALA A 121 11.03 -15.91 -5.98
N PHE A 122 10.82 -15.04 -4.99
CA PHE A 122 9.99 -15.31 -3.82
C PHE A 122 9.11 -14.09 -3.50
N ILE A 123 7.95 -14.32 -2.91
CA ILE A 123 7.09 -13.25 -2.40
C ILE A 123 7.53 -12.97 -0.97
N ASP A 124 7.95 -11.73 -0.73
CA ASP A 124 7.84 -11.16 0.60
C ASP A 124 6.40 -10.68 0.79
N LEU A 125 5.67 -11.27 1.74
CA LEU A 125 4.28 -10.90 2.01
C LEU A 125 4.14 -9.41 2.38
N GLN A 126 5.15 -8.82 3.02
CA GLN A 126 5.14 -7.41 3.35
C GLN A 126 5.24 -6.53 2.09
N GLU A 127 6.02 -6.93 1.09
CA GLU A 127 6.06 -6.22 -0.21
C GLU A 127 4.73 -6.31 -0.95
N LEU A 128 4.12 -7.51 -0.94
CA LEU A 128 2.79 -7.68 -1.53
C LEU A 128 1.74 -6.80 -0.83
N GLN A 129 1.76 -6.74 0.51
CA GLN A 129 0.89 -5.85 1.29
C GLN A 129 1.12 -4.38 0.93
N LEU A 130 2.38 -3.94 0.83
CA LEU A 130 2.74 -2.58 0.42
C LEU A 130 2.20 -2.23 -0.98
N MET A 131 2.27 -3.16 -1.93
CA MET A 131 1.70 -3.00 -3.27
C MET A 131 0.17 -2.89 -3.26
N ILE A 132 -0.51 -3.69 -2.44
CA ILE A 132 -1.96 -3.62 -2.25
C ILE A 132 -2.33 -2.23 -1.65
N MET A 133 -1.63 -1.81 -0.59
CA MET A 133 -1.85 -0.51 0.05
C MET A 133 -1.64 0.66 -0.91
N LEU A 134 -0.59 0.61 -1.73
CA LEU A 134 -0.29 1.64 -2.73
C LEU A 134 -1.39 1.73 -3.78
N SER A 135 -1.92 0.60 -4.25
CA SER A 135 -3.06 0.58 -5.17
C SER A 135 -4.31 1.24 -4.56
N ILE A 136 -4.61 0.92 -3.30
CA ILE A 136 -5.77 1.48 -2.58
C ILE A 136 -5.60 2.98 -2.34
N TYR A 137 -4.40 3.43 -1.97
CA TYR A 137 -4.08 4.85 -1.88
C TYR A 137 -4.41 5.59 -3.18
N TRP A 138 -3.92 5.08 -4.33
CA TRP A 138 -4.19 5.69 -5.63
C TRP A 138 -5.68 5.75 -5.96
N PHE A 139 -6.43 4.71 -5.59
CA PHE A 139 -7.87 4.70 -5.74
C PHE A 139 -8.52 5.84 -4.94
N HIS A 140 -8.16 6.03 -3.67
CA HIS A 140 -8.68 7.12 -2.85
C HIS A 140 -8.23 8.51 -3.30
N CYS A 141 -7.13 8.61 -4.04
CA CYS A 141 -6.72 9.85 -4.71
C CYS A 141 -7.49 10.15 -6.02
N GLY A 142 -8.33 9.22 -6.51
CA GLY A 142 -8.98 9.32 -7.81
C GLY A 142 -8.06 8.98 -9.00
N GLU A 143 -6.87 8.43 -8.74
CA GLU A 143 -5.89 8.06 -9.76
C GLU A 143 -6.10 6.60 -10.23
N GLU A 144 -7.24 6.36 -10.89
CA GLU A 144 -7.71 5.01 -11.23
C GLU A 144 -6.71 4.18 -12.05
N LEU A 145 -5.98 4.82 -12.98
CA LEU A 145 -4.97 4.13 -13.80
C LEU A 145 -3.73 3.74 -12.98
N LEU A 146 -3.35 4.53 -11.97
CA LEU A 146 -2.27 4.16 -11.05
C LEU A 146 -2.72 3.01 -10.16
N ALA A 147 -3.93 3.09 -9.61
CA ALA A 147 -4.53 2.01 -8.82
C ALA A 147 -4.56 0.68 -9.60
N TRP A 148 -5.07 0.70 -10.82
CA TRP A 148 -5.12 -0.46 -11.73
C TRP A 148 -3.73 -1.01 -12.05
N ARG A 149 -2.75 -0.14 -12.34
CA ARG A 149 -1.38 -0.57 -12.64
C ARG A 149 -0.71 -1.25 -11.44
N SER A 150 -0.82 -0.64 -10.26
CA SER A 150 -0.23 -1.16 -9.02
C SER A 150 -0.83 -2.52 -8.64
N ILE A 151 -2.17 -2.67 -8.70
CA ILE A 151 -2.77 -3.97 -8.39
C ILE A 151 -2.45 -5.04 -9.44
N GLY A 152 -2.32 -4.66 -10.72
CA GLY A 152 -1.91 -5.58 -11.77
C GLY A 152 -0.47 -6.08 -11.57
N MET A 153 0.42 -5.28 -10.98
CA MET A 153 1.76 -5.73 -10.58
C MET A 153 1.68 -6.76 -9.44
N ALA A 154 0.95 -6.46 -8.36
CA ALA A 154 0.70 -7.40 -7.27
C ALA A 154 0.09 -8.72 -7.80
N GLY A 155 -0.85 -8.63 -8.74
CA GLY A 155 -1.45 -9.79 -9.41
C GLY A 155 -0.41 -10.69 -10.06
N ARG A 156 0.52 -10.12 -10.84
CA ARG A 156 1.62 -10.89 -11.45
C ARG A 156 2.53 -11.54 -10.42
N GLU A 157 2.87 -10.85 -9.34
CA GLU A 157 3.70 -11.41 -8.27
C GLU A 157 3.00 -12.61 -7.61
N THR A 158 1.71 -12.49 -7.28
CA THR A 158 0.94 -13.61 -6.71
C THR A 158 0.84 -14.81 -7.65
N LEU A 159 0.82 -14.58 -8.97
CA LEU A 159 0.84 -15.65 -9.97
C LEU A 159 2.22 -16.29 -10.07
N GLU A 160 3.29 -15.50 -10.08
CA GLU A 160 4.68 -15.98 -10.19
C GLU A 160 5.03 -16.98 -9.08
N VAL A 161 4.63 -16.70 -7.83
CA VAL A 161 4.88 -17.58 -6.68
C VAL A 161 3.80 -18.65 -6.50
N GLY A 162 2.72 -18.57 -7.27
CA GLY A 162 1.69 -19.61 -7.30
C GLY A 162 0.66 -19.51 -6.18
N LEU A 163 0.41 -18.33 -5.58
CA LEU A 163 -0.60 -18.17 -4.52
C LEU A 163 -2.02 -18.57 -4.96
N HIS A 164 -2.28 -18.52 -6.27
CA HIS A 164 -3.51 -19.00 -6.90
C HIS A 164 -3.68 -20.53 -6.89
N ARG A 165 -2.67 -21.30 -6.44
CA ARG A 165 -2.68 -22.76 -6.38
C ARG A 165 -2.58 -23.25 -4.94
N ARG A 166 -3.47 -24.17 -4.55
CA ARG A 166 -3.48 -24.72 -3.18
C ARG A 166 -2.15 -25.38 -2.82
N ALA A 167 -1.56 -26.13 -3.76
CA ALA A 167 -0.30 -26.83 -3.56
C ALA A 167 0.85 -25.86 -3.24
N SER A 168 1.05 -24.82 -4.06
CA SER A 168 2.10 -23.82 -3.84
C SER A 168 1.87 -23.02 -2.56
N LEU A 169 0.62 -22.68 -2.22
CA LEU A 169 0.29 -22.02 -0.95
C LEU A 169 0.71 -22.86 0.27
N LEU A 170 0.42 -24.17 0.26
CA LEU A 170 0.82 -25.10 1.35
C LEU A 170 2.32 -25.41 1.34
N GLU A 171 2.95 -25.36 0.17
CA GLU A 171 4.37 -25.59 0.02
C GLU A 171 5.19 -24.42 0.57
N ASN A 172 4.84 -23.20 0.18
CA ASN A 172 5.59 -21.99 0.48
C ASN A 172 5.34 -21.46 1.90
N PHE A 173 4.13 -21.63 2.45
CA PHE A 173 3.76 -21.11 3.78
C PHE A 173 3.42 -22.24 4.74
N LYS A 174 4.42 -22.67 5.52
CA LYS A 174 4.27 -23.76 6.50
C LYS A 174 3.53 -23.30 7.74
N ASP A 175 3.85 -22.11 8.23
CA ASP A 175 3.13 -21.53 9.35
C ASP A 175 1.66 -21.27 8.98
N ALA A 176 0.76 -21.54 9.91
CA ALA A 176 -0.67 -21.41 9.67
C ALA A 176 -1.12 -19.94 9.55
N SER A 177 -0.49 -19.04 10.31
CA SER A 177 -0.83 -17.61 10.30
C SER A 177 -0.30 -16.91 9.06
N GLU A 178 0.94 -17.21 8.64
CA GLU A 178 1.50 -16.70 7.38
C GLU A 178 0.71 -17.22 6.17
N ARG A 179 0.30 -18.48 6.19
CA ARG A 179 -0.51 -19.07 5.11
C ARG A 179 -1.89 -18.44 5.01
N ASP A 180 -2.54 -18.16 6.16
CA ASP A 180 -3.80 -17.43 6.20
C ASP A 180 -3.63 -16.01 5.64
N LEU A 181 -2.56 -15.32 6.02
CA LEU A 181 -2.24 -14.00 5.49
C LEU A 181 -2.00 -14.03 3.98
N ALA A 182 -1.18 -14.95 3.48
CA ALA A 182 -0.90 -15.12 2.05
C ALA A 182 -2.18 -15.37 1.25
N MET A 183 -3.06 -16.23 1.77
CA MET A 183 -4.38 -16.49 1.20
C MET A 183 -5.23 -15.22 1.15
N ARG A 184 -5.34 -14.47 2.26
CA ARG A 184 -6.07 -13.20 2.30
C ARG A 184 -5.52 -12.18 1.31
N CYS A 185 -4.19 -12.01 1.23
CA CYS A 185 -3.55 -11.13 0.26
C CYS A 185 -3.91 -11.51 -1.18
N PHE A 186 -3.84 -12.81 -1.54
CA PHE A 186 -4.23 -13.26 -2.89
C PHE A 186 -5.68 -12.89 -3.22
N TRP A 187 -6.63 -13.18 -2.33
CA TRP A 187 -8.04 -12.88 -2.58
C TRP A 187 -8.33 -11.37 -2.60
N CYS A 188 -7.65 -10.57 -1.78
CA CYS A 188 -7.72 -9.11 -1.87
C CYS A 188 -7.22 -8.61 -3.23
N VAL A 189 -6.07 -9.11 -3.70
CA VAL A 189 -5.54 -8.77 -5.04
C VAL A 189 -6.53 -9.16 -6.14
N TYR A 190 -7.09 -10.38 -6.07
CA TYR A 190 -8.08 -10.87 -7.03
C TYR A 190 -9.32 -9.98 -7.15
N ILE A 191 -9.85 -9.51 -6.00
CA ILE A 191 -11.05 -8.64 -5.98
C ILE A 191 -10.70 -7.23 -6.46
N LEU A 192 -9.58 -6.67 -6.01
CA LEU A 192 -9.14 -5.33 -6.39
C LEU A 192 -8.79 -5.26 -7.89
N ASP A 193 -8.13 -6.28 -8.45
CA ASP A 193 -7.83 -6.38 -9.88
C ASP A 193 -9.10 -6.31 -10.75
N ARG A 194 -10.16 -7.03 -10.37
CA ARG A 194 -11.48 -6.92 -11.01
C ARG A 194 -12.07 -5.54 -10.84
N ARG A 195 -12.13 -5.05 -9.61
CA ARG A 195 -12.79 -3.79 -9.28
C ARG A 195 -12.17 -2.62 -10.05
N TRP A 196 -10.84 -2.54 -10.11
CA TRP A 196 -10.12 -1.47 -10.81
C TRP A 196 -10.20 -1.63 -12.32
N SER A 197 -10.19 -2.87 -12.82
CA SER A 197 -10.39 -3.16 -14.25
C SER A 197 -11.78 -2.74 -14.73
N TYR A 198 -12.83 -3.02 -13.95
CA TYR A 198 -14.19 -2.55 -14.27
C TYR A 198 -14.28 -1.03 -14.27
N GLY A 199 -13.71 -0.36 -13.25
CA GLY A 199 -13.71 1.11 -13.18
C GLY A 199 -13.04 1.76 -14.38
N THR A 200 -11.93 1.17 -14.84
CA THR A 200 -11.12 1.72 -15.95
C THR A 200 -11.49 1.19 -17.34
N SER A 201 -12.41 0.21 -17.44
CA SER A 201 -12.70 -0.54 -18.67
C SER A 201 -11.48 -1.23 -19.29
N LEU A 202 -10.46 -1.53 -18.48
CA LEU A 202 -9.28 -2.29 -18.88
C LEU A 202 -9.46 -3.77 -18.52
N SER A 203 -8.60 -4.63 -19.09
CA SER A 203 -8.62 -6.06 -18.77
C SER A 203 -8.04 -6.32 -17.38
N PHE A 204 -8.62 -7.28 -16.66
CA PHE A 204 -8.04 -7.83 -15.44
C PHE A 204 -6.89 -8.80 -15.76
N GLY A 205 -5.94 -8.92 -14.82
CA GLY A 205 -4.76 -9.76 -14.96
C GLY A 205 -4.96 -11.22 -14.53
N ILE A 206 -5.86 -11.48 -13.58
CA ILE A 206 -6.07 -12.82 -13.01
C ILE A 206 -7.31 -13.50 -13.58
N SER A 207 -7.10 -14.51 -14.43
CA SER A 207 -8.15 -15.35 -15.00
C SER A 207 -8.68 -16.35 -13.99
N ASP A 208 -10.01 -16.48 -13.90
CA ASP A 208 -10.67 -17.49 -13.02
C ASP A 208 -10.26 -18.92 -13.36
N ARG A 209 -9.91 -19.18 -14.63
CA ARG A 209 -9.50 -20.50 -15.10
C ARG A 209 -8.15 -20.95 -14.56
N ASP A 210 -7.33 -19.99 -14.13
CA ASP A 210 -6.00 -20.26 -13.62
C ASP A 210 -6.04 -20.59 -12.12
N ILE A 211 -7.12 -20.24 -11.42
CA ILE A 211 -7.27 -20.44 -9.98
C ILE A 211 -7.63 -21.89 -9.69
N ASP A 212 -6.89 -22.52 -8.78
CA ASP A 212 -7.16 -23.88 -8.33
C ASP A 212 -8.55 -23.94 -7.65
N PRO A 213 -9.49 -24.77 -8.14
CA PRO A 213 -10.82 -24.91 -7.54
C PRO A 213 -10.81 -25.39 -6.08
N GLN A 214 -9.69 -25.93 -5.60
CA GLN A 214 -9.50 -26.35 -4.21
C GLN A 214 -8.74 -25.33 -3.35
N LEU A 215 -8.42 -24.16 -3.90
CA LEU A 215 -7.84 -23.06 -3.15
C LEU A 215 -8.83 -22.64 -2.05
N PRO A 216 -8.43 -22.59 -0.78
CA PRO A 216 -9.34 -22.17 0.27
C PRO A 216 -9.73 -20.69 0.09
N GLU A 217 -11.00 -20.39 0.32
CA GLU A 217 -11.50 -19.01 0.40
C GLU A 217 -11.28 -18.45 1.82
N PRO A 218 -11.14 -17.11 1.98
CA PRO A 218 -11.02 -16.50 3.30
C PRO A 218 -12.31 -16.74 4.10
N VAL A 219 -12.16 -17.17 5.35
CA VAL A 219 -13.32 -17.34 6.23
C VAL A 219 -13.91 -15.95 6.49
N ARG A 220 -15.16 -15.72 6.06
CA ARG A 220 -15.91 -14.53 6.48
C ARG A 220 -16.07 -14.58 7.99
N LYS A 221 -15.30 -13.77 8.72
CA LYS A 221 -15.65 -13.46 10.11
C LYS A 221 -16.99 -12.74 10.04
N SER A 222 -18.04 -13.37 10.57
CA SER A 222 -19.33 -12.72 10.73
C SER A 222 -19.14 -11.54 11.68
N TYR A 223 -18.92 -10.35 11.14
CA TYR A 223 -18.98 -9.14 11.92
C TYR A 223 -20.42 -9.02 12.43
N GLU A 224 -20.60 -9.14 13.75
CA GLU A 224 -21.83 -8.69 14.38
C GLU A 224 -21.96 -7.21 14.03
N VAL A 225 -22.85 -6.93 13.07
CA VAL A 225 -23.26 -5.58 12.72
C VAL A 225 -23.64 -4.90 14.03
N ARG A 226 -22.82 -3.95 14.50
CA ARG A 226 -23.27 -2.95 15.46
C ARG A 226 -24.37 -2.19 14.73
N LYS A 227 -25.61 -2.64 14.93
CA LYS A 227 -26.80 -1.90 14.52
C LYS A 227 -26.69 -0.53 15.17
N ASN A 228 -26.34 0.46 14.36
CA ASN A 228 -26.95 1.77 14.34
C ASN A 228 -26.46 2.52 13.10
N ASN A 229 -27.35 2.57 12.11
CA ASN A 229 -27.46 3.63 11.12
C ASN A 229 -26.42 3.63 9.98
N VAL A 230 -26.71 2.93 8.89
CA VAL A 230 -26.95 3.51 7.54
C VAL A 230 -27.42 2.41 6.59
N ASP A 231 -28.71 2.46 6.22
CA ASP A 231 -29.20 1.77 5.04
C ASP A 231 -28.59 2.43 3.79
N GLY A 232 -27.76 1.68 3.06
CA GLY A 232 -27.36 2.03 1.70
C GLY A 232 -25.87 1.91 1.43
N LEU A 233 -25.32 0.70 1.35
CA LEU A 233 -24.08 0.39 0.59
C LEU A 233 -23.91 -1.11 0.25
N LEU A 234 -24.93 -1.96 0.44
CA LEU A 234 -24.83 -3.42 0.21
C LEU A 234 -25.24 -3.87 -1.20
N THR A 235 -25.01 -3.06 -2.24
CA THR A 235 -25.31 -3.46 -3.64
C THR A 235 -24.16 -3.21 -4.62
N ALA A 236 -22.91 -3.13 -4.16
CA ALA A 236 -21.76 -2.93 -5.06
C ALA A 236 -20.58 -3.88 -4.77
N ALA A 237 -20.87 -5.15 -4.51
CA ALA A 237 -19.85 -6.20 -4.44
C ALA A 237 -20.33 -7.56 -5.01
N PHE A 238 -21.36 -7.55 -5.87
CA PHE A 238 -21.76 -8.66 -6.72
C PHE A 238 -22.32 -8.13 -8.03
#